data_AF-A0AB34QNU0-F1
#
_entry.id   AF-A0AB34QNU0-F1
#
_cell.length_a   1.000
_cell.length_b   1.000
_cell.length_c   1.000
_cell.angle_alpha   90.00
_cell.angle_beta   90.00
_cell.angle_gamma   90.00
#
_symmetry.space_group_name_H-M   'P 1'
#
loop_
_entity.id
_entity.type
_entity.pdbx_description
1 polymer ?
#
loop_
_entity_poly.entity_id
_entity_poly.type
_entity_poly.pdbx_seq_one_letter_code
_entity_poly.pdbx_strand_id
1 'polypeptide(L)' 'MNYICEICNEGVEKYPLCLRLTEENAKSMEDRIEFNCCSKCADELSKKIREKCEGMNVTKTLKVLGIDHIKAYKD' A
#
# COMPACT_ATOMS: atom_id res chain seq x y z
N MET A 1 2.54 -21.45 5.42
CA MET A 1 2.07 -20.77 4.20
C MET A 1 3.01 -19.61 3.97
N ASN A 2 3.78 -19.65 2.88
CA ASN A 2 4.62 -18.52 2.49
C ASN A 2 3.69 -17.51 1.80
N TYR A 3 3.46 -16.36 2.42
CA TYR A 3 2.74 -15.26 1.77
C TYR A 3 3.67 -14.64 0.73
N ILE A 4 3.14 -13.95 -0.27
CA ILE A 4 3.94 -13.31 -1.32
C ILE A 4 3.73 -11.80 -1.22
N CYS A 5 4.81 -11.04 -1.19
CA CYS A 5 4.76 -9.58 -1.29
C CYS A 5 4.24 -9.20 -2.69
N GLU A 6 3.12 -8.49 -2.77
CA GLU A 6 2.50 -8.05 -4.03
C GLU A 6 3.29 -6.95 -4.76
N ILE A 7 4.33 -6.40 -4.11
CA ILE A 7 5.21 -5.37 -4.67
C ILE A 7 6.45 -5.98 -5.33
N CYS A 8 7.14 -6.89 -4.63
CA CYS A 8 8.41 -7.47 -5.09
C CYS A 8 8.32 -8.95 -5.48
N ASN A 9 7.16 -9.59 -5.29
CA ASN A 9 6.93 -11.02 -5.52
C ASN A 9 7.80 -11.96 -4.68
N GLU A 10 8.43 -11.46 -3.61
CA GLU A 10 9.22 -12.29 -2.69
C GLU A 10 8.33 -12.98 -1.65
N GLY A 11 8.75 -14.18 -1.23
CA GLY A 11 8.11 -14.90 -0.13
C GLY A 11 8.32 -14.20 1.22
N VAL A 12 7.26 -14.09 2.01
CA VAL A 12 7.27 -13.46 3.33
C VAL A 12 6.61 -14.38 4.37
N GLU A 13 7.19 -14.42 5.57
CA GLU A 13 6.76 -15.31 6.67
C GLU A 13 5.46 -14.85 7.36
N LYS A 14 5.01 -13.62 7.11
CA LYS A 14 3.84 -12.99 7.74
C LYS A 14 3.08 -12.17 6.70
N TYR A 15 1.81 -11.82 6.99
CA TYR A 15 0.98 -10.89 6.22
C TYR A 15 1.10 -9.47 6.80
N PRO A 16 1.86 -8.54 6.19
CA PRO A 16 1.91 -7.15 6.62
C PRO A 16 0.90 -6.38 5.77
N LEU A 17 -0.24 -6.07 6.37
CA LEU A 17 -1.23 -5.14 5.79
C LEU A 17 -0.57 -3.77 5.69
N CYS A 18 -0.32 -3.30 4.46
CA CYS A 18 0.76 -2.32 4.28
C CYS A 18 0.42 -0.91 3.80
N LEU A 19 -0.82 -0.52 3.53
CA LEU A 19 -1.04 0.90 3.19
C LEU A 19 -2.32 1.50 3.74
N ARG A 20 -2.13 2.43 4.69
CA ARG A 20 -3.13 3.40 5.09
C ARG A 20 -2.75 4.74 4.46
N LEU A 21 -3.44 5.13 3.39
CA LEU A 21 -2.97 6.17 2.49
C LEU A 21 -3.04 7.62 3.01
N THR A 22 -3.45 7.83 4.25
CA THR A 22 -3.19 9.04 5.07
C THR A 22 -3.98 8.90 6.38
N GLU A 23 -3.33 9.08 7.54
CA GLU A 23 -4.06 9.18 8.81
C GLU A 23 -4.95 10.44 8.88
N GLU A 24 -4.65 11.47 8.08
CA GLU A 24 -5.38 12.75 8.09
C GLU A 24 -6.58 12.82 7.14
N ASN A 25 -6.71 11.91 6.15
CA ASN A 25 -7.76 11.98 5.13
C ASN A 25 -8.51 10.66 4.86
N ALA A 26 -8.20 9.55 5.55
CA ALA A 26 -8.99 8.32 5.44
C ALA A 26 -10.37 8.49 6.09
N LYS A 27 -11.29 9.13 5.37
CA LYS A 27 -12.67 9.38 5.80
C LYS A 27 -13.56 8.15 5.56
N SER A 28 -13.13 7.21 4.73
CA SER A 28 -13.90 6.02 4.34
C SER A 28 -13.05 4.75 4.28
N MET A 29 -13.69 3.56 4.28
CA MET A 29 -12.99 2.29 4.05
C MET A 29 -12.33 2.22 2.67
N GLU A 30 -12.82 2.99 1.69
CA GLU A 30 -12.30 3.04 0.32
C GLU A 30 -10.91 3.70 0.24
N ASP A 31 -10.53 4.43 1.29
CA ASP A 31 -9.21 5.07 1.40
C ASP A 31 -8.12 4.14 1.95
N ARG A 32 -8.48 2.87 2.24
CA ARG A 32 -7.57 1.84 2.75
C ARG A 32 -7.21 0.88 1.62
N ILE A 33 -5.92 0.60 1.48
CA ILE A 33 -5.44 -0.44 0.59
C ILE A 33 -4.71 -1.48 1.41
N GLU A 34 -5.32 -2.65 1.51
CA GLU A 34 -4.73 -3.78 2.18
C GLU A 34 -4.19 -4.76 1.14
N PHE A 35 -2.88 -4.96 1.17
CA PHE A 35 -2.18 -5.91 0.32
C PHE A 35 -0.98 -6.47 1.09
N ASN A 36 -0.49 -7.62 0.66
CA ASN A 36 0.69 -8.27 1.22
C ASN A 36 1.96 -7.54 0.82
N CYS A 37 2.80 -7.21 1.79
CA CYS A 37 4.04 -6.49 1.53
C CYS A 37 5.17 -7.04 2.41
N CYS A 38 6.43 -6.93 2.00
CA CYS A 38 7.55 -7.17 2.94
C CYS A 38 7.90 -5.88 3.69
N SER A 39 8.55 -5.97 4.85
CA SER A 39 8.92 -4.77 5.64
C SER A 39 9.73 -3.75 4.82
N LYS A 40 10.60 -4.23 3.92
CA LYS A 40 11.40 -3.37 3.05
C LYS A 40 10.54 -2.56 2.08
N CYS A 41 9.61 -3.20 1.38
CA CYS A 41 8.69 -2.52 0.49
C CYS A 41 7.75 -1.57 1.27
N ALA A 42 7.35 -1.94 2.48
CA ALA A 42 6.52 -1.11 3.36
C ALA A 42 7.20 0.22 3.72
N ASP A 43 8.48 0.16 4.11
CA ASP A 43 9.28 1.33 4.43
C ASP A 43 9.51 2.22 3.21
N GLU A 44 9.85 1.64 2.06
CA GLU A 44 10.05 2.39 0.81
C GLU A 44 8.78 3.08 0.35
N LEU A 45 7.63 2.40 0.42
CA LEU A 45 6.34 2.97 0.07
C LEU A 45 5.95 4.08 1.04
N SER A 46 6.10 3.87 2.35
CA SER A 46 5.83 4.88 3.37
C SER A 46 6.64 6.17 3.13
N LYS A 47 7.91 6.04 2.76
CA LYS A 47 8.76 7.18 2.40
C LYS A 47 8.26 7.88 1.13
N LYS A 48 7.96 7.13 0.06
CA LYS A 48 7.42 7.70 -1.19
C LYS A 48 6.08 8.40 -1.01
N ILE A 49 5.21 7.89 -0.14
CA ILE A 49 3.90 8.51 0.15
C ILE A 49 4.12 9.87 0.78
N ARG A 50 4.97 9.96 1.81
CA ARG A 50 5.31 11.22 2.49
C ARG A 50 5.98 12.23 1.57
N GLU A 51 6.87 11.79 0.69
CA GLU A 51 7.62 12.69 -0.19
C GLU A 51 6.85 13.12 -1.45
N LYS A 52 5.99 12.25 -2.00
CA LYS A 52 5.42 12.43 -3.35
C LYS A 52 3.90 12.41 -3.42
N CYS A 53 3.21 11.92 -2.39
CA CYS A 53 1.78 11.63 -2.45
C CYS A 53 0.98 12.35 -1.37
N GLU A 54 1.59 13.30 -0.65
CA GLU A 54 0.89 14.13 0.33
C GLU A 54 -0.26 14.90 -0.33
N GLY A 55 -1.46 14.81 0.25
CA GLY A 55 -2.68 15.42 -0.30
C GLY A 55 -3.25 14.74 -1.56
N MET A 56 -2.66 13.64 -2.03
CA MET A 56 -3.20 12.87 -3.17
C MET A 56 -4.26 11.87 -2.72
N ASN A 57 -5.24 11.64 -3.59
CA ASN A 57 -6.22 10.57 -3.40
C ASN A 57 -5.63 9.19 -3.73
N VAL A 58 -6.29 8.13 -3.26
CA VAL A 58 -5.85 6.74 -3.41
C VAL A 58 -5.50 6.37 -4.86
N THR A 59 -6.37 6.70 -5.82
CA THR A 59 -6.16 6.37 -7.24
C THR A 59 -4.91 7.03 -7.81
N LYS A 60 -4.67 8.31 -7.49
CA LYS A 60 -3.45 9.01 -7.91
C LYS A 60 -2.22 8.45 -7.23
N THR A 61 -2.30 8.18 -5.93
CA THR A 61 -1.18 7.62 -5.18
C THR A 61 -0.77 6.25 -5.71
N LEU A 62 -1.74 5.36 -5.97
CA LEU A 62 -1.49 4.06 -6.60
C LEU A 62 -0.73 4.17 -7.92
N LYS A 63 -1.14 5.11 -8.79
CA LYS A 63 -0.45 5.38 -10.06
C LYS A 63 0.96 5.92 -9.86
N VAL A 64 1.17 6.88 -8.96
CA VAL A 64 2.50 7.45 -8.68
C VAL A 64 3.46 6.42 -8.11
N LEU A 65 2.93 5.49 -7.30
CA LEU A 65 3.68 4.40 -6.71
C LEU A 65 3.87 3.22 -7.69
N GLY A 66 3.20 3.21 -8.85
CA GLY A 66 3.29 2.14 -9.85
C GLY A 66 2.63 0.83 -9.43
N ILE A 67 1.65 0.91 -8.52
CA ILE A 67 0.98 -0.23 -7.89
C ILE A 67 -0.53 -0.21 -8.13
N ASP A 68 -0.98 0.44 -9.21
CA ASP A 68 -2.39 0.55 -9.59
C ASP A 68 -3.05 -0.77 -9.99
N HIS A 69 -2.26 -1.84 -10.14
CA HIS A 69 -2.74 -3.22 -10.28
C HIS A 69 -3.21 -3.83 -8.95
N ILE A 70 -2.80 -3.28 -7.81
CA ILE A 70 -3.25 -3.72 -6.49
C ILE A 70 -4.68 -3.24 -6.29
N LYS A 71 -5.60 -4.19 -6.13
CA LYS A 71 -7.01 -3.89 -5.88
C LYS A 71 -7.18 -3.54 -4.41
N ALA A 72 -7.98 -2.50 -4.14
CA ALA A 72 -8.44 -2.23 -2.78
C ALA A 72 -9.15 -3.47 -2.22
N TYR A 73 -8.97 -3.70 -0.92
CA TYR A 73 -9.61 -4.80 -0.21
C TYR A 73 -11.12 -4.70 -0.40
N LYS A 74 -11.72 -5.75 -0.94
CA LYS A 74 -13.16 -5.93 -0.97
C LYS A 74 -13.47 -6.95 0.11
N ASP A 75 -14.22 -6.51 1.12
CA ASP A 75 -14.87 -7.36 2.12
C ASP A 75 -15.54 -8.58 1.48
#